data_AF-A0A917KUA9-F1
#
_entry.id   AF-A0A917KUA9-F1
#
_cell.length_a   1.000
_cell.length_b   1.000
_cell.length_c   1.000
_cell.angle_alpha   90.00
_cell.angle_beta   90.00
_cell.angle_gamma   90.00
#
_symmetry.space_group_name_H-M   'P 1'
#
loop_
_entity.id
_entity.type
_entity.pdbx_description
1 polymer ?
#
loop_
_entity_poly.entity_id
_entity_poly.type
_entity_poly.pdbx_seq_one_letter_code
_entity_poly.pdbx_strand_id
1 'polypeptide(L)'
;MSLDLPMIWAALIAFAVLAYVVLDGFDLGVGILFPFMRGEAARDEAMNSVAPVWDGNETWLVLGGGGLLAVFPLAYSIIMSALYAPIIVMLLALAFRGVAFEFRWKTKRGKFLWDWAFAFGSTMAGFAQGVALGALVQGIPVANRAYAGGWWDWLTPFTLLTGVALVIGYALLGSTWLIWKAEGQVQRRAYDIAFWAAPATLLLIGVVSLWTPFLGPIYAQRWFAWPQILLVVPVPLAVLGMGFLLLKGLTARREVSPFLASLSLFVLCFIGLGISFFPYMVPHSVTIRDAAAPDNSLGFLLIGASVLVPIILAYTVYAYWVFRGKVNSVGGYH
;
A
#
# COMPACT_ATOMS: atom_id res chain seq x y z
N MET A 1 7.23 13.21 -32.60
CA MET A 1 7.16 12.11 -31.61
C MET A 1 5.72 11.99 -31.16
N SER A 2 5.04 10.90 -31.50
CA SER A 2 3.70 10.62 -30.95
C SER A 2 3.83 10.23 -29.48
N LEU A 3 2.99 10.78 -28.61
CA LEU A 3 2.95 10.41 -27.19
C LEU A 3 2.48 8.95 -27.06
N ASP A 4 3.20 8.12 -26.29
CA ASP A 4 2.74 6.76 -25.95
C ASP A 4 1.73 6.86 -24.79
N LEU A 5 0.47 7.15 -25.15
CA LEU A 5 -0.61 7.35 -24.19
C LEU A 5 -0.83 6.13 -23.27
N PRO A 6 -0.82 4.87 -23.77
CA PRO A 6 -0.90 3.70 -22.91
C PRO A 6 0.22 3.65 -21.86
N MET A 7 1.46 3.95 -22.23
CA MET A 7 2.57 3.95 -21.28
C MET A 7 2.44 5.05 -20.22
N ILE A 8 2.06 6.26 -20.63
CA ILE A 8 1.82 7.39 -19.70
C ILE A 8 0.75 7.00 -18.68
N TRP A 9 -0.36 6.42 -19.15
CA TRP A 9 -1.44 5.99 -18.27
C TRP A 9 -1.05 4.82 -17.37
N ALA A 10 -0.27 3.86 -17.86
CA ALA A 10 0.25 2.78 -17.02
C ALA A 10 1.14 3.35 -15.90
N ALA A 11 1.97 4.35 -16.20
CA ALA A 11 2.78 5.04 -15.19
C ALA A 11 1.91 5.81 -14.18
N LEU A 12 0.85 6.50 -14.64
CA LEU A 12 -0.07 7.22 -13.75
C LEU A 12 -0.86 6.27 -12.83
N ILE A 13 -1.33 5.13 -13.33
CA ILE A 13 -2.01 4.12 -12.52
C ILE A 13 -1.03 3.47 -11.53
N ALA A 14 0.18 3.11 -11.98
CA ALA A 14 1.22 2.60 -11.09
C ALA A 14 1.57 3.61 -9.99
N PHE A 15 1.68 4.89 -10.34
CA PHE A 15 1.87 5.97 -9.38
C PHE A 15 0.71 6.08 -8.39
N ALA A 16 -0.55 6.03 -8.85
CA ALA A 16 -1.71 6.10 -7.97
C ALA A 16 -1.75 4.94 -6.97
N VAL A 17 -1.48 3.71 -7.43
CA VAL A 17 -1.39 2.54 -6.55
C VAL A 17 -0.25 2.69 -5.55
N LEU A 18 0.94 3.15 -5.99
CA LEU A 18 2.07 3.38 -5.10
C LEU A 18 1.77 4.47 -4.07
N ALA A 19 1.17 5.58 -4.49
CA ALA A 19 0.77 6.69 -3.63
C ALA A 19 -0.22 6.20 -2.56
N TYR A 20 -1.22 5.40 -2.94
CA TYR A 20 -2.13 4.77 -1.98
C TYR A 20 -1.38 3.87 -0.98
N VAL A 21 -0.53 2.95 -1.46
CA VAL A 21 0.24 2.04 -0.58
C VAL A 21 1.12 2.82 0.42
N VAL A 22 1.76 3.89 -0.03
CA VAL A 22 2.69 4.68 0.78
C VAL A 22 1.97 5.61 1.76
N LEU A 23 0.91 6.28 1.30
CA LEU A 23 0.19 7.27 2.08
C LEU A 23 -0.81 6.62 3.04
N ASP A 24 -1.64 5.70 2.54
CA ASP A 24 -2.63 5.02 3.38
C ASP A 24 -2.01 3.85 4.17
N GLY A 25 -0.84 3.35 3.76
CA GLY A 25 -0.18 2.22 4.45
C GLY A 25 0.21 2.52 5.90
N PHE A 26 0.62 3.75 6.22
CA PHE A 26 0.86 4.13 7.62
C PHE A 26 -0.44 4.44 8.38
N ASP A 27 -1.50 4.91 7.70
CA ASP A 27 -2.82 5.11 8.31
C ASP A 27 -3.46 3.78 8.73
N LEU A 28 -3.47 2.81 7.81
CA LEU A 28 -3.83 1.41 8.08
C LEU A 28 -2.92 0.84 9.17
N GLY A 29 -1.63 1.17 9.12
CA GLY A 29 -0.66 0.82 10.15
C GLY A 29 -1.06 1.29 11.55
N VAL A 30 -1.43 2.56 11.71
CA VAL A 30 -1.91 3.10 12.99
C VAL A 30 -3.17 2.36 13.47
N GLY A 31 -4.07 2.01 12.56
CA GLY A 31 -5.23 1.17 12.85
C GLY A 31 -4.87 -0.23 13.33
N ILE A 32 -3.96 -0.92 12.65
CA ILE A 32 -3.44 -2.24 13.06
C ILE A 32 -2.83 -2.17 14.46
N LEU A 33 -2.15 -1.06 14.78
CA LEU A 33 -1.49 -0.85 16.06
C LEU A 33 -2.44 -0.44 17.20
N PHE A 34 -3.67 -0.06 16.87
CA PHE A 34 -4.61 0.56 17.79
C PHE A 34 -4.91 -0.26 19.06
N PRO A 35 -5.10 -1.60 18.99
CA PRO A 35 -5.33 -2.42 20.18
C PRO A 35 -4.11 -2.43 21.14
N PHE A 36 -2.92 -2.17 20.62
CA PHE A 36 -1.68 -2.15 21.41
C PHE A 36 -1.41 -0.81 22.10
N MET A 37 -2.18 0.24 21.75
CA MET A 37 -2.18 1.52 22.44
C MET A 37 -3.05 1.43 23.69
N ARG A 38 -2.40 1.53 24.86
CA ARG A 38 -3.05 1.35 26.16
C ARG A 38 -3.51 2.69 26.72
N GLY A 39 -4.79 2.78 27.01
CA GLY A 39 -5.43 3.98 27.54
C GLY A 39 -6.06 4.84 26.46
N GLU A 40 -7.10 5.58 26.84
CA GLU A 40 -7.89 6.41 25.94
C GLU A 40 -7.04 7.53 25.33
N ALA A 41 -6.24 8.23 26.15
CA ALA A 41 -5.35 9.29 25.68
C ALA A 41 -4.34 8.81 24.63
N ALA A 42 -3.78 7.61 24.80
CA ALA A 42 -2.82 7.03 23.86
C ALA A 42 -3.48 6.66 22.52
N ARG A 43 -4.71 6.15 22.56
CA ARG A 43 -5.51 5.86 21.36
C ARG A 43 -5.95 7.13 20.65
N ASP A 44 -6.35 8.15 21.41
CA ASP A 44 -6.75 9.46 20.90
C ASP A 44 -5.57 10.15 20.19
N GLU A 45 -4.39 10.16 20.81
CA GLU A 45 -3.15 10.70 20.21
C GLU A 45 -2.76 9.94 18.92
N ALA A 46 -2.82 8.60 18.93
CA ALA A 46 -2.53 7.80 17.74
C ALA A 46 -3.51 8.10 16.59
N MET A 47 -4.81 8.15 16.87
CA MET A 47 -5.83 8.46 15.86
C MET A 47 -5.70 9.89 15.32
N ASN A 48 -5.44 10.87 16.20
CA ASN A 48 -5.27 12.27 15.80
C ASN A 48 -4.01 12.48 14.94
N SER A 49 -3.02 11.59 15.00
CA SER A 49 -1.83 11.67 14.15
C SER A 49 -2.09 11.48 12.66
N VAL A 50 -3.22 10.84 12.29
CA VAL A 50 -3.57 10.50 10.90
C VAL A 50 -4.89 11.13 10.45
N ALA A 51 -5.72 11.57 11.39
CA ALA A 51 -7.04 12.15 11.12
C ALA A 51 -7.07 13.34 10.12
N PRO A 52 -6.02 14.17 9.95
CA PRO A 52 -6.03 15.23 8.92
C PRO A 52 -5.77 14.77 7.49
N VAL A 53 -5.18 13.58 7.31
CA VAL A 53 -4.63 13.15 6.01
C VAL A 53 -5.28 11.89 5.45
N TRP A 54 -5.89 11.05 6.29
CA TRP A 54 -6.42 9.73 5.88
C TRP A 54 -7.42 9.79 4.72
N ASP A 55 -8.37 10.72 4.75
CA ASP A 55 -9.39 10.87 3.71
C ASP A 55 -8.75 11.24 2.36
N GLY A 56 -7.77 12.16 2.40
CA GLY A 56 -6.94 12.49 1.24
C GLY A 56 -6.15 11.29 0.70
N ASN A 57 -5.69 10.41 1.56
CA ASN A 57 -4.90 9.23 1.19
C ASN A 57 -5.75 8.17 0.47
N GLU A 58 -7.01 7.99 0.87
CA GLU A 58 -7.96 7.08 0.20
C GLU A 58 -8.28 7.50 -1.25
N THR A 59 -8.16 8.79 -1.59
CA THR A 59 -8.44 9.27 -2.97
C THR A 59 -7.55 8.60 -4.03
N TRP A 60 -6.34 8.18 -3.67
CA TRP A 60 -5.42 7.49 -4.57
C TRP A 60 -5.90 6.08 -4.92
N LEU A 61 -6.60 5.40 -4.01
CA LEU A 61 -7.25 4.12 -4.30
C LEU A 61 -8.34 4.29 -5.35
N VAL A 62 -9.13 5.36 -5.24
CA VAL A 62 -10.21 5.67 -6.19
C VAL A 62 -9.63 5.96 -7.57
N LEU A 63 -8.53 6.73 -7.65
CA LEU A 63 -7.83 6.94 -8.92
C LEU A 63 -7.22 5.64 -9.46
N GLY A 64 -6.66 4.79 -8.61
CA GLY A 64 -6.14 3.49 -9.00
C GLY A 64 -7.21 2.57 -9.60
N GLY A 65 -8.31 2.35 -8.87
CA GLY A 65 -9.40 1.46 -9.29
C GLY A 65 -10.28 2.05 -10.40
N GLY A 66 -10.77 3.27 -10.23
CA GLY A 66 -11.61 3.96 -11.20
C GLY A 66 -10.84 4.39 -12.45
N GLY A 67 -9.58 4.79 -12.30
CA GLY A 67 -8.69 5.07 -13.42
C GLY A 67 -8.41 3.82 -14.24
N LEU A 68 -8.16 2.67 -13.60
CA LEU A 68 -7.97 1.40 -14.31
C LEU A 68 -9.19 1.05 -15.18
N LEU A 69 -10.42 1.26 -14.69
CA LEU A 69 -11.64 1.09 -15.49
C LEU A 69 -11.66 2.04 -16.71
N ALA A 70 -11.32 3.31 -16.49
CA ALA A 70 -11.41 4.33 -17.52
C ALA A 70 -10.37 4.15 -18.64
N VAL A 71 -9.14 3.75 -18.31
CA VAL A 71 -8.02 3.71 -19.26
C VAL A 71 -7.57 2.30 -19.65
N PHE A 72 -7.87 1.28 -18.84
CA PHE A 72 -7.56 -0.12 -19.11
C PHE A 72 -8.75 -1.05 -18.81
N PRO A 73 -9.91 -0.88 -19.48
CA PRO A 73 -11.15 -1.57 -19.13
C PRO A 73 -11.03 -3.10 -19.18
N LEU A 74 -10.21 -3.63 -20.09
CA LEU A 74 -9.94 -5.06 -20.17
C LEU A 74 -9.18 -5.58 -18.95
N ALA A 75 -8.16 -4.85 -18.50
CA ALA A 75 -7.42 -5.24 -17.31
C ALA A 75 -8.31 -5.13 -16.07
N TYR A 76 -9.12 -4.07 -16.00
CA TYR A 76 -10.09 -3.88 -14.92
C TYR A 76 -11.06 -5.06 -14.81
N SER A 77 -11.68 -5.49 -15.91
CA SER A 77 -12.65 -6.58 -15.87
C SER A 77 -12.02 -7.89 -15.41
N ILE A 78 -10.82 -8.23 -15.91
CA ILE A 78 -10.10 -9.45 -15.51
C ILE A 78 -9.69 -9.39 -14.03
N ILE A 79 -9.05 -8.30 -13.61
CA ILE A 79 -8.51 -8.16 -12.25
C ILE A 79 -9.65 -8.12 -11.23
N MET A 80 -10.70 -7.34 -11.48
CA MET A 80 -11.83 -7.22 -10.55
C MET A 80 -12.63 -8.51 -10.44
N SER A 81 -12.75 -9.30 -11.52
CA SER A 81 -13.35 -10.63 -11.45
C SER A 81 -12.50 -11.62 -10.66
N ALA A 82 -11.19 -11.66 -10.92
CA ALA A 82 -10.28 -12.57 -10.21
C ALA A 82 -10.17 -12.25 -8.71
N LEU A 83 -10.18 -10.96 -8.36
CA LEU A 83 -9.98 -10.46 -7.00
C LEU A 83 -11.28 -10.01 -6.35
N TYR A 84 -12.44 -10.47 -6.85
CA TYR A 84 -13.75 -10.01 -6.38
C TYR A 84 -13.88 -10.10 -4.85
N ALA A 85 -13.61 -11.28 -4.27
CA ALA A 85 -13.72 -11.48 -2.83
C ALA A 85 -12.74 -10.60 -2.02
N PRO A 86 -11.41 -10.59 -2.30
CA PRO A 86 -10.48 -9.68 -1.64
C PRO A 86 -10.88 -8.19 -1.75
N ILE A 87 -11.28 -7.72 -2.93
CA ILE A 87 -11.64 -6.30 -3.14
C ILE A 87 -12.90 -5.94 -2.36
N ILE A 88 -13.93 -6.78 -2.35
CA ILE A 88 -15.15 -6.52 -1.56
C ILE A 88 -14.84 -6.50 -0.06
N VAL A 89 -14.02 -7.43 0.43
CA VAL A 89 -13.58 -7.44 1.84
C VAL A 89 -12.82 -6.15 2.16
N MET A 90 -11.91 -5.73 1.29
CA MET A 90 -11.15 -4.49 1.45
C MET A 90 -12.07 -3.26 1.51
N LEU A 91 -13.01 -3.12 0.57
CA LEU A 91 -13.93 -1.97 0.53
C LEU A 91 -14.84 -1.92 1.75
N LEU A 92 -15.39 -3.06 2.19
CA LEU A 92 -16.18 -3.12 3.42
C LEU A 92 -15.34 -2.74 4.64
N ALA A 93 -14.10 -3.24 4.72
CA ALA A 93 -13.19 -2.95 5.82
C ALA A 93 -12.80 -1.46 5.88
N LEU A 94 -12.55 -0.83 4.73
CA LEU A 94 -12.32 0.61 4.61
C LEU A 94 -13.55 1.43 5.02
N ALA A 95 -14.76 1.00 4.63
CA ALA A 95 -16.00 1.65 5.08
C ALA A 95 -16.13 1.62 6.61
N PHE A 96 -15.88 0.46 7.25
CA PHE A 96 -15.88 0.37 8.72
C PHE A 96 -14.79 1.26 9.35
N ARG A 97 -13.61 1.36 8.72
CA ARG A 97 -12.53 2.24 9.17
C ARG A 97 -12.94 3.72 9.15
N GLY A 98 -13.49 4.19 8.03
CA GLY A 98 -13.93 5.58 7.87
C GLY A 98 -15.03 5.96 8.86
N VAL A 99 -16.03 5.08 9.03
CA VAL A 99 -17.09 5.29 10.05
C VAL A 99 -16.51 5.32 11.46
N ALA A 100 -15.51 4.47 11.77
CA ALA A 100 -14.89 4.48 13.08
C ALA A 100 -14.16 5.80 13.38
N PHE A 101 -13.50 6.44 12.41
CA PHE A 101 -12.88 7.76 12.59
C PHE A 101 -13.89 8.83 13.03
N GLU A 102 -15.05 8.89 12.38
CA GLU A 102 -16.04 9.93 12.65
C GLU A 102 -16.88 9.68 13.92
N PHE A 103 -17.29 8.43 14.14
CA PHE A 103 -18.26 8.10 15.19
C PHE A 103 -17.62 7.87 16.56
N ARG A 104 -16.33 7.52 16.61
CA ARG A 104 -15.63 7.26 17.88
C ARG A 104 -15.64 8.47 18.81
N TRP A 105 -15.51 9.68 18.29
CA TRP A 105 -15.56 10.93 19.07
C TRP A 105 -16.97 11.33 19.50
N LYS A 106 -18.01 10.74 18.86
CA LYS A 106 -19.42 11.05 19.12
C LYS A 106 -20.05 10.13 20.17
N THR A 107 -19.39 9.03 20.57
CA THR A 107 -19.93 8.07 21.55
C THR A 107 -19.06 7.92 22.79
N LYS A 108 -19.70 7.73 23.95
CA LYS A 108 -19.02 7.44 25.22
C LYS A 108 -19.08 5.97 25.61
N ARG A 109 -20.26 5.33 25.51
CA ARG A 109 -20.45 3.91 25.91
C ARG A 109 -20.01 2.92 24.83
N GLY A 110 -20.12 3.28 23.55
CA GLY A 110 -19.78 2.40 22.43
C GLY A 110 -18.36 2.55 21.89
N LYS A 111 -17.49 3.33 22.57
CA LYS A 111 -16.15 3.68 22.07
C LYS A 111 -15.30 2.44 21.77
N PHE A 112 -15.41 1.39 22.59
CA PHE A 112 -14.70 0.12 22.39
C PHE A 112 -15.11 -0.61 21.09
N LEU A 113 -16.36 -0.49 20.63
CA LEU A 113 -16.79 -1.09 19.37
C LEU A 113 -16.12 -0.42 18.18
N TRP A 114 -16.00 0.91 18.22
CA TRP A 114 -15.30 1.68 17.19
C TRP A 114 -13.78 1.49 17.25
N ASP A 115 -13.21 1.31 18.45
CA ASP A 115 -11.80 0.93 18.60
C ASP A 115 -11.51 -0.39 17.87
N TRP A 116 -12.38 -1.40 18.04
CA TRP A 116 -12.26 -2.68 17.34
C TRP A 116 -12.58 -2.58 15.85
N ALA A 117 -13.59 -1.78 15.45
CA ALA A 117 -13.90 -1.55 14.04
C ALA A 117 -12.73 -0.89 13.31
N PHE A 118 -12.08 0.09 13.93
CA PHE A 118 -10.89 0.75 13.39
C PHE A 118 -9.72 -0.24 13.22
N ALA A 119 -9.44 -1.04 14.25
CA ALA A 119 -8.36 -2.02 14.22
C ALA A 119 -8.60 -3.15 13.22
N PHE A 120 -9.79 -3.75 13.26
CA PHE A 120 -10.16 -4.86 12.39
C PHE A 120 -10.32 -4.40 10.94
N GLY A 121 -10.97 -3.25 10.71
CA GLY A 121 -11.10 -2.64 9.38
C GLY A 121 -9.73 -2.38 8.76
N SER A 122 -8.81 -1.77 9.50
CA SER A 122 -7.46 -1.50 8.99
C SER A 122 -6.65 -2.79 8.73
N THR A 123 -6.78 -3.79 9.61
CA THR A 123 -6.10 -5.08 9.46
C THR A 123 -6.64 -5.86 8.26
N MET A 124 -7.96 -5.92 8.08
CA MET A 124 -8.59 -6.64 6.97
C MET A 124 -8.36 -5.95 5.63
N ALA A 125 -8.38 -4.61 5.59
CA ALA A 125 -8.05 -3.85 4.38
C ALA A 125 -6.60 -4.11 3.97
N GLY A 126 -5.64 -3.99 4.90
CA GLY A 126 -4.23 -4.29 4.63
C GLY A 126 -3.99 -5.75 4.24
N PHE A 127 -4.66 -6.70 4.89
CA PHE A 127 -4.56 -8.12 4.56
C PHE A 127 -5.10 -8.42 3.15
N ALA A 128 -6.31 -7.92 2.84
CA ALA A 128 -6.94 -8.11 1.54
C ALA A 128 -6.11 -7.47 0.41
N GLN A 129 -5.50 -6.32 0.66
CA GLN A 129 -4.58 -5.69 -0.29
C GLN A 129 -3.34 -6.56 -0.55
N GLY A 130 -2.76 -7.17 0.50
CA GLY A 130 -1.61 -8.07 0.34
C GLY A 130 -1.99 -9.35 -0.41
N VAL A 131 -3.16 -9.93 -0.12
CA VAL A 131 -3.73 -11.07 -0.85
C VAL A 131 -3.94 -10.73 -2.33
N ALA A 132 -4.53 -9.56 -2.62
CA ALA A 132 -4.75 -9.08 -3.98
C ALA A 132 -3.44 -8.94 -4.76
N LEU A 133 -2.40 -8.36 -4.13
CA LEU A 133 -1.08 -8.25 -4.72
C LEU A 133 -0.42 -9.63 -4.92
N GLY A 134 -0.53 -10.52 -3.94
CA GLY A 134 -0.04 -11.88 -4.04
C GLY A 134 -0.69 -12.67 -5.18
N ALA A 135 -1.99 -12.51 -5.39
CA ALA A 135 -2.72 -13.15 -6.48
C ALA A 135 -2.26 -12.62 -7.85
N LEU A 136 -2.02 -11.31 -7.97
CA LEU A 136 -1.42 -10.73 -9.18
C LEU A 136 -0.02 -11.30 -9.46
N VAL A 137 0.82 -11.42 -8.43
CA VAL A 137 2.17 -11.99 -8.55
C VAL A 137 2.12 -13.48 -8.89
N GLN A 138 1.22 -14.25 -8.28
CA GLN A 138 1.03 -15.66 -8.61
C GLN A 138 0.56 -15.85 -10.07
N GLY A 139 -0.20 -14.89 -10.59
CA GLY A 139 -0.73 -14.88 -11.95
C GLY A 139 -2.22 -15.21 -11.96
N ILE A 140 -2.94 -14.50 -12.82
CA ILE A 140 -4.39 -14.65 -13.00
C ILE A 140 -4.66 -15.47 -14.26
N PRO A 141 -5.40 -16.60 -14.20
CA PRO A 141 -5.79 -17.35 -15.38
C PRO A 141 -6.72 -16.53 -16.28
N VAL A 142 -6.35 -16.41 -17.56
CA VAL A 142 -7.12 -15.67 -18.56
C VAL A 142 -7.38 -16.58 -19.77
N ALA A 143 -8.65 -16.65 -20.20
CA ALA A 143 -9.05 -17.29 -21.44
C ALA A 143 -10.03 -16.38 -22.18
N ASN A 144 -9.89 -16.26 -23.50
CA ASN A 144 -10.78 -15.44 -24.34
C ASN A 144 -10.97 -14.00 -23.82
N ARG A 145 -9.89 -13.37 -23.33
CA ARG A 145 -9.89 -12.00 -22.78
C ARG A 145 -10.77 -11.82 -21.53
N ALA A 146 -11.08 -12.91 -20.82
CA ALA A 146 -11.84 -12.90 -19.57
C ALA A 146 -11.12 -13.72 -18.50
N TYR A 147 -11.48 -13.48 -17.24
CA TYR A 147 -11.03 -14.31 -16.13
C TYR A 147 -11.54 -15.75 -16.32
N ALA A 148 -10.64 -16.72 -16.20
CA ALA A 148 -10.93 -18.14 -16.43
C ALA A 148 -10.62 -19.03 -15.22
N GLY A 149 -10.25 -18.41 -14.09
CA GLY A 149 -9.96 -19.13 -12.86
C GLY A 149 -11.21 -19.49 -12.05
N GLY A 150 -11.02 -20.30 -11.01
CA GLY A 150 -12.05 -20.64 -10.03
C GLY A 150 -12.32 -19.51 -9.04
N TRP A 151 -13.40 -19.63 -8.27
CA TRP A 151 -13.74 -18.66 -7.23
C TRP A 151 -12.66 -18.56 -6.13
N TRP A 152 -11.92 -19.63 -5.87
CA TRP A 152 -10.96 -19.73 -4.76
C TRP A 152 -9.49 -19.55 -5.19
N ASP A 153 -9.21 -19.21 -6.45
CA ASP A 153 -7.84 -19.14 -6.96
C ASP A 153 -7.01 -18.03 -6.30
N TRP A 154 -7.67 -17.00 -5.76
CA TRP A 154 -7.04 -15.97 -4.94
C TRP A 154 -6.61 -16.46 -3.55
N LEU A 155 -7.08 -17.63 -3.10
CA LEU A 155 -6.84 -18.18 -1.77
C LEU A 155 -5.80 -19.30 -1.83
N THR A 156 -4.53 -18.93 -1.69
CA THR A 156 -3.37 -19.83 -1.74
C THR A 156 -2.42 -19.56 -0.58
N PRO A 157 -1.51 -20.49 -0.25
CA PRO A 157 -0.51 -20.23 0.78
C PRO A 157 0.34 -18.98 0.49
N PHE A 158 0.65 -18.72 -0.79
CA PHE A 158 1.44 -17.57 -1.20
C PHE A 158 0.67 -16.24 -1.04
N THR A 159 -0.59 -16.20 -1.46
CA THR A 159 -1.46 -15.02 -1.30
C THR A 159 -1.76 -14.72 0.17
N LEU A 160 -1.97 -15.75 0.99
CA LEU A 160 -2.12 -15.59 2.44
C LEU A 160 -0.84 -15.05 3.09
N LEU A 161 0.32 -15.57 2.71
CA LEU A 161 1.62 -15.10 3.20
C LEU A 161 1.85 -13.63 2.85
N THR A 162 1.54 -13.22 1.62
CA THR A 162 1.66 -11.82 1.18
C THR A 162 0.67 -10.90 1.88
N GLY A 163 -0.55 -11.38 2.17
CA GLY A 163 -1.51 -10.71 3.07
C GLY A 163 -0.92 -10.45 4.46
N VAL A 164 -0.37 -11.47 5.10
CA VAL A 164 0.29 -11.35 6.41
C VAL A 164 1.51 -10.42 6.35
N ALA A 165 2.32 -10.54 5.30
CA ALA A 165 3.49 -9.70 5.08
C ALA A 165 3.11 -8.22 4.98
N LEU A 166 2.02 -7.90 4.28
CA LEU A 166 1.59 -6.52 4.14
C LEU A 166 1.03 -5.96 5.46
N VAL A 167 0.28 -6.76 6.24
CA VAL A 167 -0.18 -6.34 7.59
C VAL A 167 1.01 -6.02 8.50
N ILE A 168 2.04 -6.87 8.51
CA ILE A 168 3.24 -6.65 9.32
C ILE A 168 4.03 -5.43 8.82
N GLY A 169 4.15 -5.27 7.50
CA GLY A 169 4.78 -4.10 6.90
C GLY A 169 4.04 -2.80 7.22
N TYR A 170 2.71 -2.80 7.19
CA TYR A 170 1.91 -1.64 7.58
C TYR A 170 2.00 -1.36 9.08
N ALA A 171 2.08 -2.40 9.94
CA ALA A 171 2.40 -2.20 11.35
C ALA A 171 3.77 -1.52 11.55
N LEU A 172 4.77 -1.83 10.70
CA LEU A 172 6.04 -1.11 10.68
C LEU A 172 5.88 0.35 10.22
N LEU A 173 5.12 0.62 9.15
CA LEU A 173 4.86 1.99 8.68
C LEU A 173 4.14 2.82 9.75
N GLY A 174 3.07 2.27 10.33
CA GLY A 174 2.32 2.94 11.40
C GLY A 174 3.15 3.18 12.65
N SER A 175 4.02 2.24 13.04
CA SER A 175 4.86 2.41 14.23
C SER A 175 5.96 3.45 13.99
N THR A 176 6.59 3.44 12.80
CA THR A 176 7.58 4.46 12.44
C THR A 176 6.97 5.84 12.23
N TRP A 177 5.72 5.92 11.76
CA TRP A 177 4.94 7.16 11.74
C TRP A 177 4.67 7.69 13.16
N LEU A 178 4.18 6.85 14.06
CA LEU A 178 3.93 7.24 15.46
C LEU A 178 5.21 7.60 16.20
N ILE A 179 6.35 6.98 15.89
CA ILE A 179 7.66 7.41 16.41
C ILE A 179 7.97 8.86 16.03
N TRP A 180 7.62 9.28 14.82
CA TRP A 180 7.85 10.63 14.34
C TRP A 180 6.80 11.63 14.88
N LYS A 181 5.52 11.22 14.93
CA LYS A 181 4.39 12.12 15.23
C LYS A 181 3.95 12.18 16.68
N ALA A 182 4.17 11.14 17.46
CA ALA A 182 3.69 11.06 18.84
C ALA A 182 4.80 11.38 19.85
N GLU A 183 4.42 11.56 21.12
CA GLU A 183 5.33 11.80 22.22
C GLU A 183 5.09 10.81 23.39
N GLY A 184 5.96 10.89 24.41
CA GLY A 184 5.73 10.24 25.69
C GLY A 184 5.51 8.72 25.61
N GLN A 185 4.33 8.27 26.02
CA GLN A 185 4.01 6.83 26.13
C GLN A 185 3.76 6.20 24.75
N VAL A 186 3.06 6.89 23.85
CA VAL A 186 2.72 6.39 22.51
C VAL A 186 4.00 6.19 21.70
N GLN A 187 4.90 7.18 21.72
CA GLN A 187 6.17 7.10 21.02
C GLN A 187 7.04 5.92 21.51
N ARG A 188 7.16 5.74 22.84
CA ARG A 188 7.90 4.63 23.43
C ARG A 188 7.33 3.27 23.00
N ARG A 189 6.00 3.15 23.03
CA ARG A 189 5.32 1.91 22.60
C ARG A 189 5.52 1.64 21.11
N ALA A 190 5.52 2.69 20.29
CA ALA A 190 5.77 2.59 18.87
C ALA A 190 7.20 2.08 18.58
N TYR A 191 8.21 2.53 19.33
CA TYR A 191 9.57 1.94 19.25
C TYR A 191 9.60 0.45 19.60
N ASP A 192 8.91 0.03 20.68
CA ASP A 192 8.90 -1.38 21.09
C ASP A 192 8.29 -2.28 20.00
N ILE A 193 7.25 -1.79 19.33
CA ILE A 193 6.59 -2.53 18.24
C ILE A 193 7.48 -2.51 16.98
N ALA A 194 8.03 -1.35 16.61
CA ALA A 194 8.92 -1.21 15.46
C ALA A 194 10.16 -2.11 15.56
N PHE A 195 10.68 -2.32 16.77
CA PHE A 195 11.82 -3.20 17.03
C PHE A 195 11.58 -4.65 16.55
N TRP A 196 10.34 -5.14 16.65
CA TRP A 196 9.96 -6.47 16.16
C TRP A 196 9.40 -6.45 14.74
N ALA A 197 8.63 -5.42 14.38
CA ALA A 197 8.02 -5.29 13.06
C ALA A 197 9.07 -5.09 11.96
N ALA A 198 10.18 -4.39 12.25
CA ALA A 198 11.25 -4.15 11.27
C ALA A 198 11.93 -5.44 10.78
N PRO A 199 12.54 -6.28 11.66
CA PRO A 199 13.14 -7.53 11.22
C PRO A 199 12.11 -8.51 10.65
N ALA A 200 10.87 -8.53 11.17
CA ALA A 200 9.81 -9.37 10.61
C ALA A 200 9.44 -8.95 9.17
N THR A 201 9.34 -7.64 8.90
CA THR A 201 9.09 -7.11 7.55
C THR A 201 10.24 -7.47 6.61
N LEU A 202 11.50 -7.27 7.02
CA LEU A 202 12.66 -7.62 6.20
C LEU A 202 12.73 -9.13 5.90
N LEU A 203 12.44 -9.96 6.89
CA LEU A 203 12.34 -11.41 6.71
C LEU A 203 11.26 -11.75 5.69
N LEU A 204 10.07 -11.19 5.80
CA LEU A 204 8.95 -11.48 4.91
C LEU A 204 9.18 -10.96 3.48
N ILE A 205 9.83 -9.80 3.32
CA ILE A 205 10.32 -9.34 2.01
C ILE A 205 11.26 -10.39 1.42
N GLY A 206 12.21 -10.90 2.22
CA GLY A 206 13.12 -11.96 1.80
C GLY A 206 12.40 -13.25 1.39
N VAL A 207 11.47 -13.74 2.22
CA VAL A 207 10.70 -14.96 1.96
C VAL A 207 9.87 -14.83 0.67
N VAL A 208 9.11 -13.73 0.52
CA VAL A 208 8.29 -13.50 -0.69
C VAL A 208 9.17 -13.36 -1.93
N SER A 209 10.28 -12.63 -1.84
CA SER A 209 11.22 -12.45 -2.94
C SER A 209 11.88 -13.77 -3.36
N LEU A 210 12.21 -14.64 -2.40
CA LEU A 210 12.78 -15.96 -2.67
C LEU A 210 11.74 -16.93 -3.23
N TRP A 211 10.47 -16.84 -2.80
CA TRP A 211 9.39 -17.68 -3.34
C TRP A 211 9.03 -17.27 -4.77
N THR A 212 9.02 -15.98 -5.09
CA THR A 212 8.51 -15.45 -6.38
C THR A 212 9.07 -16.15 -7.63
N PRO A 213 10.40 -16.40 -7.76
CA PRO A 213 10.95 -17.14 -8.90
C PRO A 213 10.43 -18.57 -9.07
N PHE A 214 9.96 -19.21 -8.00
CA PHE A 214 9.41 -20.56 -8.02
C PHE A 214 7.92 -20.61 -8.40
N LEU A 215 7.25 -19.46 -8.52
CA LEU A 215 5.85 -19.41 -8.97
C LEU A 215 5.71 -19.67 -10.48
N GLY A 216 6.77 -19.44 -11.26
CA GLY A 216 6.77 -19.74 -12.69
C GLY A 216 8.13 -19.53 -13.36
N PRO A 217 8.43 -20.29 -14.43
CA PRO A 217 9.73 -20.25 -15.09
C PRO A 217 10.09 -18.86 -15.65
N ILE A 218 9.08 -18.06 -16.00
CA ILE A 218 9.26 -16.71 -16.50
C ILE A 218 9.78 -15.73 -15.44
N TYR A 219 9.45 -15.91 -14.17
CA TYR A 219 9.99 -15.10 -13.07
C TYR A 219 11.47 -15.42 -12.86
N ALA A 220 11.82 -16.71 -12.83
CA ALA A 220 13.21 -17.14 -12.74
C ALA A 220 14.05 -16.60 -13.91
N GLN A 221 13.53 -16.64 -15.14
CA GLN A 221 14.21 -16.04 -16.29
C GLN A 221 14.38 -14.53 -16.14
N ARG A 222 13.33 -13.80 -15.73
CA ARG A 222 13.42 -12.34 -15.52
C ARG A 222 14.39 -11.95 -14.41
N TRP A 223 14.53 -12.76 -13.38
CA TRP A 223 15.36 -12.44 -12.22
C TRP A 223 16.82 -12.87 -12.40
N PHE A 224 17.07 -13.99 -13.07
CA PHE A 224 18.39 -14.60 -13.12
C PHE A 224 19.04 -14.62 -14.52
N ALA A 225 18.30 -14.36 -15.60
CA ALA A 225 18.89 -14.36 -16.94
C ALA A 225 19.76 -13.13 -17.20
N TRP A 226 20.84 -13.33 -17.95
CA TRP A 226 21.69 -12.26 -18.45
C TRP A 226 21.09 -11.64 -19.72
N PRO A 227 21.08 -10.30 -19.89
CA PRO A 227 21.59 -9.26 -18.99
C PRO A 227 20.54 -8.71 -18.01
N GLN A 228 19.30 -9.22 -18.02
CA GLN A 228 18.18 -8.71 -17.22
C GLN A 228 18.47 -8.64 -15.72
N ILE A 229 19.28 -9.55 -15.20
CA ILE A 229 19.76 -9.56 -13.81
C ILE A 229 20.38 -8.22 -13.38
N LEU A 230 21.01 -7.47 -14.29
CA LEU A 230 21.60 -6.15 -14.00
C LEU A 230 20.57 -5.09 -13.61
N LEU A 231 19.32 -5.24 -14.08
CA LEU A 231 18.21 -4.37 -13.70
C LEU A 231 17.59 -4.77 -12.36
N VAL A 232 17.67 -6.06 -12.01
CA VAL A 232 17.02 -6.61 -10.81
C VAL A 232 17.93 -6.49 -9.58
N VAL A 233 19.22 -6.80 -9.70
CA VAL A 233 20.20 -6.82 -8.58
C VAL A 233 20.29 -5.51 -7.77
N PRO A 234 20.14 -4.30 -8.35
CA PRO A 234 20.14 -3.06 -7.56
C PRO A 234 19.02 -3.01 -6.51
N VAL A 235 17.86 -3.64 -6.77
CA VAL A 235 16.70 -3.61 -5.87
C VAL A 235 16.97 -4.33 -4.53
N PRO A 236 17.39 -5.63 -4.48
CA PRO A 236 17.69 -6.29 -3.22
C PRO A 236 18.86 -5.64 -2.48
N LEU A 237 19.86 -5.10 -3.19
CA LEU A 237 20.95 -4.35 -2.55
C LEU A 237 20.44 -3.07 -1.87
N ALA A 238 19.55 -2.32 -2.54
CA ALA A 238 18.90 -1.16 -1.96
C ALA A 238 17.99 -1.54 -0.78
N VAL A 239 17.27 -2.67 -0.86
CA VAL A 239 16.45 -3.20 0.25
C VAL A 239 17.33 -3.52 1.46
N LEU A 240 18.48 -4.17 1.27
CA LEU A 240 19.42 -4.43 2.35
C LEU A 240 19.99 -3.13 2.95
N GLY A 241 20.33 -2.16 2.10
CA GLY A 241 20.80 -0.84 2.54
C GLY A 241 19.76 -0.08 3.36
N MET A 242 18.51 -0.02 2.88
CA MET A 242 17.41 0.62 3.60
C MET A 242 17.02 -0.16 4.86
N GLY A 243 17.08 -1.49 4.84
CA GLY A 243 16.88 -2.33 6.03
C GLY A 243 17.94 -2.07 7.10
N PHE A 244 19.20 -1.91 6.71
CA PHE A 244 20.27 -1.50 7.63
C PHE A 244 20.02 -0.10 8.22
N LEU A 245 19.65 0.88 7.40
CA LEU A 245 19.33 2.23 7.87
C LEU A 245 18.12 2.26 8.80
N LEU A 246 17.10 1.45 8.53
CA LEU A 246 15.93 1.27 9.39
C LEU A 246 16.35 0.75 10.77
N LEU A 247 17.06 -0.39 10.82
CA LEU A 247 17.49 -1.00 12.07
C LEU A 247 18.44 -0.08 12.85
N LYS A 248 19.41 0.54 12.17
CA LYS A 248 20.31 1.53 12.78
C LYS A 248 19.55 2.73 13.34
N GLY A 249 18.55 3.23 12.60
CA GLY A 249 17.70 4.33 13.02
C GLY A 249 16.90 4.00 14.28
N LEU A 250 16.33 2.80 14.35
CA LEU A 250 15.57 2.32 15.52
C LEU A 250 16.48 2.14 16.74
N THR A 251 17.64 1.49 16.59
CA THR A 251 18.61 1.30 17.69
C THR A 251 19.16 2.63 18.20
N ALA A 252 19.42 3.58 17.30
CA ALA A 252 19.87 4.93 17.65
C ALA A 252 18.72 5.86 18.10
N ARG A 253 17.48 5.36 18.23
CA ARG A 253 16.29 6.12 18.65
C ARG A 253 16.09 7.41 17.82
N ARG A 254 16.35 7.34 16.51
CA ARG A 254 16.07 8.44 15.57
C ARG A 254 14.59 8.45 15.23
N GLU A 255 14.00 9.63 15.11
CA GLU A 255 12.56 9.76 14.89
C GLU A 255 12.17 9.65 13.41
N VAL A 256 12.86 10.37 12.52
CA VAL A 256 12.47 10.51 11.11
C VAL A 256 13.07 9.40 10.22
N SER A 257 14.34 9.04 10.45
CA SER A 257 15.04 8.11 9.55
C SER A 257 14.41 6.72 9.47
N PRO A 258 13.84 6.12 10.55
CA PRO A 258 13.14 4.84 10.43
C PRO A 258 11.93 4.90 9.51
N PHE A 259 11.17 6.00 9.55
CA PHE A 259 9.99 6.19 8.69
C PHE A 259 10.37 6.34 7.21
N LEU A 260 11.39 7.13 6.91
CA LEU A 260 11.87 7.27 5.53
C LEU A 260 12.45 5.96 4.98
N ALA A 261 13.17 5.21 5.82
CA ALA A 261 13.71 3.91 5.44
C ALA A 261 12.59 2.87 5.22
N SER A 262 11.57 2.83 6.09
CA SER A 262 10.42 1.93 5.93
C SER A 262 9.63 2.28 4.66
N LEU A 263 9.34 3.56 4.39
CA LEU A 263 8.73 3.99 3.13
C LEU A 263 9.55 3.57 1.90
N SER A 264 10.87 3.73 1.98
CA SER A 264 11.76 3.34 0.88
C SER A 264 11.70 1.84 0.60
N LEU A 265 11.55 0.98 1.62
CA LEU A 265 11.37 -0.46 1.42
C LEU A 265 10.12 -0.77 0.59
N PHE A 266 8.99 -0.12 0.88
CA PHE A 266 7.74 -0.29 0.12
C PHE A 266 7.89 0.16 -1.33
N VAL A 267 8.53 1.32 -1.56
CA VAL A 267 8.82 1.82 -2.91
C VAL A 267 9.71 0.85 -3.67
N LEU A 268 10.77 0.34 -3.04
CA LEU A 268 11.69 -0.62 -3.66
C LEU A 268 11.01 -1.96 -4.00
N CYS A 269 10.17 -2.48 -3.09
CA CYS A 269 9.37 -3.67 -3.37
C CYS A 269 8.42 -3.44 -4.56
N PHE A 270 7.76 -2.28 -4.61
CA PHE A 270 6.89 -1.91 -5.73
C PHE A 270 7.65 -1.79 -7.06
N ILE A 271 8.85 -1.20 -7.05
CA ILE A 271 9.73 -1.15 -8.23
C ILE A 271 10.11 -2.57 -8.68
N GLY A 272 10.45 -3.47 -7.75
CA GLY A 272 10.75 -4.87 -8.05
C GLY A 272 9.59 -5.61 -8.72
N LEU A 273 8.35 -5.32 -8.29
CA LEU A 273 7.13 -5.83 -8.94
C LEU A 273 6.94 -5.23 -10.34
N GLY A 274 7.13 -3.92 -10.50
CA GLY A 274 7.08 -3.25 -11.79
C GLY A 274 8.04 -3.85 -12.82
N ILE A 275 9.30 -4.08 -12.42
CA ILE A 275 10.30 -4.75 -13.26
C ILE A 275 9.85 -6.18 -13.61
N SER A 276 9.24 -6.88 -12.64
CA SER A 276 8.79 -8.26 -12.83
C SER A 276 7.56 -8.38 -13.71
N PHE A 277 6.72 -7.36 -13.81
CA PHE A 277 5.48 -7.38 -14.60
C PHE A 277 5.60 -6.72 -15.97
N PHE A 278 6.48 -5.74 -16.14
CA PHE A 278 6.63 -5.02 -17.41
C PHE A 278 6.86 -5.96 -18.61
N PRO A 279 6.18 -5.82 -19.76
CA PRO A 279 5.22 -4.77 -20.15
C PRO A 279 3.74 -5.19 -19.97
N TYR A 280 3.46 -6.11 -19.04
CA TYR A 280 2.11 -6.64 -18.81
C TYR A 280 1.33 -5.79 -17.80
N MET A 281 0.06 -5.54 -18.11
CA MET A 281 -0.91 -4.97 -17.16
C MET A 281 -1.56 -6.08 -16.33
N VAL A 282 -1.91 -7.20 -16.97
CA VAL A 282 -2.26 -8.46 -16.31
C VAL A 282 -1.11 -9.44 -16.54
N PRO A 283 -0.34 -9.82 -15.50
CA PRO A 283 0.85 -10.65 -15.67
C PRO A 283 0.61 -11.87 -16.55
N HIS A 284 1.53 -12.10 -17.50
CA HIS A 284 1.56 -13.22 -18.46
C HIS A 284 0.43 -13.27 -19.49
N SER A 285 -0.57 -12.39 -19.42
CA SER A 285 -1.79 -12.52 -20.22
C SER A 285 -2.09 -11.31 -21.10
N VAL A 286 -2.00 -10.09 -20.56
CA VAL A 286 -2.43 -8.87 -21.27
C VAL A 286 -1.39 -7.77 -21.15
N THR A 287 -0.89 -7.30 -22.29
CA THR A 287 0.09 -6.19 -22.30
C THR A 287 -0.57 -4.85 -22.02
N ILE A 288 0.22 -3.85 -21.62
CA ILE A 288 -0.26 -2.46 -21.42
C ILE A 288 -0.99 -1.94 -22.67
N ARG A 289 -0.46 -2.23 -23.86
CA ARG A 289 -1.06 -1.76 -25.12
C ARG A 289 -2.35 -2.51 -25.45
N ASP A 290 -2.41 -3.82 -25.22
CA ASP A 290 -3.61 -4.63 -25.51
C ASP A 290 -4.76 -4.34 -24.54
N ALA A 291 -4.44 -3.88 -23.33
CA ALA A 291 -5.41 -3.50 -22.31
C ALA A 291 -5.99 -2.09 -22.51
N ALA A 292 -5.30 -1.24 -23.29
CA ALA A 292 -5.56 0.18 -23.35
C ALA A 292 -6.90 0.52 -24.02
N ALA A 293 -7.56 1.56 -23.52
CA ALA A 293 -8.70 2.18 -24.18
C ALA A 293 -8.25 2.89 -25.49
N PRO A 294 -9.19 3.26 -26.38
CA PRO A 294 -8.90 4.03 -27.58
C PRO A 294 -8.16 5.36 -27.28
N ASP A 295 -7.22 5.73 -28.16
CA ASP A 295 -6.33 6.89 -27.98
C ASP A 295 -7.06 8.22 -27.76
N ASN A 296 -8.24 8.41 -28.37
CA ASN A 296 -9.07 9.60 -28.16
C ASN A 296 -9.57 9.70 -26.71
N SER A 297 -10.00 8.59 -26.11
CA SER A 297 -10.41 8.53 -24.71
C SER A 297 -9.21 8.75 -23.78
N LEU A 298 -8.08 8.11 -24.06
CA LEU A 298 -6.85 8.29 -23.29
C LEU A 298 -6.36 9.74 -23.32
N GLY A 299 -6.36 10.37 -24.49
CA GLY A 299 -5.96 11.76 -24.68
C GLY A 299 -6.89 12.73 -23.96
N PHE A 300 -8.20 12.55 -24.07
CA PHE A 300 -9.19 13.37 -23.36
C PHE A 300 -9.01 13.31 -21.84
N LEU A 301 -8.91 12.10 -21.29
CA LEU A 301 -8.70 11.91 -19.85
C LEU A 301 -7.36 12.49 -19.40
N LEU A 302 -6.32 12.43 -20.24
CA LEU A 302 -4.98 12.88 -19.88
C LEU A 302 -4.93 14.40 -19.69
N ILE A 303 -5.74 15.15 -20.44
CA ILE A 303 -5.92 16.60 -20.22
C ILE A 303 -6.41 16.84 -18.79
N GLY A 304 -7.47 16.13 -18.36
CA GLY A 304 -7.98 16.22 -17.00
C GLY A 304 -6.94 15.81 -15.94
N ALA A 305 -6.27 14.69 -16.14
CA ALA A 305 -5.24 14.19 -15.21
C ALA A 305 -4.05 15.15 -15.09
N SER A 306 -3.63 15.79 -16.18
CA SER A 306 -2.50 16.72 -16.17
C SER A 306 -2.76 18.00 -15.36
N VAL A 307 -4.04 18.34 -15.12
CA VAL A 307 -4.43 19.47 -14.25
C VAL A 307 -4.74 18.97 -12.83
N LEU A 308 -5.54 17.91 -12.70
CA LEU A 308 -6.05 17.45 -11.40
C LEU A 308 -4.95 16.79 -10.55
N VAL A 309 -4.08 15.96 -11.14
CA VAL A 309 -3.04 15.26 -10.37
C VAL A 309 -2.06 16.24 -9.71
N PRO A 310 -1.53 17.27 -10.40
CA PRO A 310 -0.69 18.28 -9.75
C PRO A 310 -1.41 19.07 -8.66
N ILE A 311 -2.69 19.40 -8.84
CA ILE A 311 -3.49 20.11 -7.83
C ILE A 311 -3.64 19.24 -6.57
N ILE A 312 -3.99 17.97 -6.75
CA ILE A 312 -4.12 17.01 -5.63
C ILE A 312 -2.78 16.90 -4.90
N LEU A 313 -1.67 16.73 -5.62
CA LEU A 313 -0.34 16.65 -5.00
C LEU A 313 0.04 17.93 -4.25
N ALA A 314 -0.23 19.10 -4.82
CA ALA A 314 0.04 20.38 -4.16
C ALA A 314 -0.77 20.53 -2.87
N TYR A 315 -2.06 20.17 -2.90
CA TYR A 315 -2.92 20.16 -1.72
C TYR A 315 -2.44 19.15 -0.68
N THR A 316 -2.06 17.93 -1.08
CA THR A 316 -1.50 16.91 -0.18
C THR A 316 -0.23 17.43 0.49
N VAL A 317 0.73 17.94 -0.28
CA VAL A 317 1.98 18.52 0.27
C VAL A 317 1.68 19.65 1.25
N TYR A 318 0.74 20.53 0.92
CA TYR A 318 0.31 21.60 1.80
C TYR A 318 -0.29 21.07 3.10
N ALA A 319 -1.17 20.07 3.05
CA ALA A 319 -1.75 19.44 4.24
C ALA A 319 -0.67 18.84 5.15
N TYR A 320 0.28 18.07 4.61
CA TYR A 320 1.39 17.53 5.40
C TYR A 320 2.30 18.62 5.98
N TRP A 321 2.47 19.75 5.28
CA TRP A 321 3.24 20.88 5.76
C TRP A 321 2.56 21.60 6.92
N VAL A 322 1.24 21.82 6.83
CA VAL A 322 0.42 22.41 7.90
C VAL A 322 0.46 21.50 9.13
N PHE A 323 0.23 20.19 8.96
CA PHE A 323 0.19 19.21 10.06
C PHE A 323 1.54 18.54 10.34
N ARG A 324 2.66 19.25 10.13
CA ARG A 324 4.01 18.68 10.30
C ARG A 324 4.40 18.44 11.76
N GLY A 325 3.80 19.17 12.70
CA GLY A 325 4.09 19.09 14.13
C GLY A 325 3.79 17.71 14.75
N LYS A 326 4.24 17.53 15.98
CA LYS A 326 3.86 16.36 16.79
C LYS A 326 2.48 16.55 17.39
N VAL A 327 1.77 15.45 17.59
CA VAL A 327 0.45 15.40 18.21
C VAL A 327 0.62 15.01 19.67
N ASN A 328 -0.08 15.70 20.56
CA ASN A 328 -0.14 15.37 21.98
C ASN A 328 -1.59 15.16 22.43
N SER A 329 -1.79 14.51 23.57
CA SER A 329 -3.12 14.20 24.11
C SER A 329 -3.92 15.41 24.60
N VAL A 330 -3.31 16.61 24.65
CA VAL A 330 -3.89 17.83 25.23
C VAL A 330 -4.28 18.85 24.14
N GLY A 331 -3.72 18.76 22.94
CA GLY A 331 -3.92 19.70 21.85
C GLY A 331 -4.83 19.16 20.76
N GLY A 332 -6.07 19.66 20.72
CA GLY A 332 -6.80 19.76 19.47
C GLY A 332 -6.06 20.68 18.50
N TYR A 333 -6.24 20.43 17.20
CA TYR A 333 -5.58 21.11 16.08
C TYR A 333 -5.38 22.63 16.30
N HIS A 334 -4.13 23.05 16.47
CA HIS A 334 -3.71 24.45 16.35
C HIS A 334 -2.38 24.55 15.63
#